data_AF-A0A940WCG4-F1
#
_entry.id   AF-A0A940WCG4-F1
#
_cell.length_a   1.000
_cell.length_b   1.000
_cell.length_c   1.000
_cell.angle_alpha   90.00
_cell.angle_beta   90.00
_cell.angle_gamma   90.00
#
_symmetry.space_group_name_H-M   'P 1'
#
loop_
_entity.id
_entity.type
_entity.pdbx_description
1 polymer ?
#
loop_
_entity_poly.entity_id
_entity_poly.type
_entity_poly.pdbx_seq_one_letter_code
_entity_poly.pdbx_strand_id
1 'polypeptide(L)' 'MGGSFDTSVEKAWCPGCGNFAILTAVKKALESTGKEKHEIVLVSGIGQAAKLPHYVDVNVFN' A
#
# COMPACT_ATOMS: atom_id res chain seq x y z
N MET A 1 -11.18 -0.92 -11.16
CA MET A 1 -11.78 -0.85 -9.81
C MET A 1 -10.83 -0.01 -8.98
N GLY A 2 -11.07 1.30 -8.88
CA GLY A 2 -10.15 2.25 -8.25
C GLY A 2 -10.66 2.64 -6.88
N GLY A 3 -10.01 2.15 -5.83
CA GLY A 3 -10.15 2.63 -4.46
C GLY A 3 -9.32 3.89 -4.21
N SER A 4 -9.55 4.56 -3.08
CA SER A 4 -8.96 5.88 -2.81
C SER A 4 -7.42 5.86 -2.82
N PHE A 5 -6.81 4.74 -2.43
CA PHE A 5 -5.36 4.60 -2.25
C PHE A 5 -4.67 3.73 -3.33
N ASP A 6 -5.27 3.57 -4.51
CA ASP A 6 -4.67 2.80 -5.61
C ASP A 6 -3.60 3.58 -6.38
N THR A 7 -2.52 2.89 -6.75
CA THR A 7 -1.48 3.39 -7.65
C THR A 7 -1.50 2.63 -8.98
N SER A 8 -0.94 3.25 -10.03
CA SER A 8 -0.70 2.62 -11.33
C SER A 8 0.54 1.73 -11.36
N VAL A 9 1.28 1.63 -10.25
CA VAL A 9 2.52 0.86 -10.16
C VAL A 9 2.23 -0.62 -10.25
N GLU A 10 2.95 -1.31 -11.14
CA GLU A 10 2.88 -2.75 -11.28
C GLU A 10 3.43 -3.47 -10.03
N LYS A 11 2.70 -4.48 -9.57
CA LYS A 11 3.04 -5.22 -8.35
C LYS A 11 3.98 -6.37 -8.71
N ALA A 12 5.17 -6.36 -8.13
CA ALA A 12 6.23 -7.32 -8.44
C ALA A 12 6.22 -8.59 -7.55
N TRP A 13 5.13 -8.84 -6.82
CA TRP A 13 5.00 -10.02 -5.97
C TRP A 13 4.59 -11.24 -6.79
N CYS A 14 5.11 -12.41 -6.42
CA CYS A 14 4.80 -13.68 -7.09
C CYS A 14 3.30 -14.00 -7.03
N PRO A 15 2.73 -14.68 -8.04
CA PRO A 15 1.36 -15.18 -7.97
C PRO A 15 1.13 -16.01 -6.68
N GLY A 16 0.04 -15.72 -5.97
CA GLY A 16 -0.28 -16.37 -4.69
C GLY A 16 0.42 -15.77 -3.45
N CYS A 17 1.23 -14.72 -3.60
CA CYS A 17 1.88 -14.07 -2.47
C CYS A 17 0.86 -13.46 -1.48
N GLY A 18 1.01 -13.74 -0.18
CA GLY A 18 0.13 -13.19 0.86
C GLY A 18 0.13 -11.66 0.96
N ASN A 19 1.17 -10.99 0.45
CA ASN A 19 1.27 -9.52 0.45
C ASN A 19 0.12 -8.84 -0.32
N PHE A 20 -0.50 -9.50 -1.30
CA PHE A 20 -1.69 -8.97 -1.98
C PHE A 20 -2.90 -8.83 -1.05
N ALA A 21 -3.11 -9.80 -0.17
CA ALA A 21 -4.18 -9.74 0.83
C ALA A 21 -3.88 -8.67 1.88
N ILE A 22 -2.62 -8.57 2.33
CA ILE A 22 -2.18 -7.53 3.26
C ILE A 22 -2.37 -6.14 2.66
N LEU A 23 -1.98 -5.92 1.40
CA LEU A 23 -2.18 -4.65 0.70
C LEU A 23 -3.66 -4.25 0.68
N THR A 24 -4.56 -5.21 0.41
CA THR A 24 -6.01 -4.98 0.41
C THR A 24 -6.52 -4.59 1.79
N ALA A 25 -6.07 -5.29 2.85
CA ALA A 25 -6.44 -4.98 4.22
C ALA A 25 -5.92 -3.61 4.67
N VAL A 26 -4.67 -3.27 4.33
CA VAL A 26 -4.08 -1.96 4.64
C VAL A 26 -4.87 -0.84 3.98
N LYS A 27 -5.21 -0.95 2.69
CA LYS A 27 -6.00 0.08 2.00
C LYS A 27 -7.36 0.32 2.66
N LYS A 28 -8.07 -0.76 3.02
CA LYS A 28 -9.35 -0.66 3.75
C LYS A 28 -9.18 0.01 5.12
N ALA A 29 -8.10 -0.31 5.83
CA ALA A 29 -7.80 0.32 7.11
C ALA A 29 -7.51 1.82 6.94
N LEU A 30 -6.73 2.21 5.93
CA LEU A 30 -6.47 3.62 5.62
C LEU A 30 -7.76 4.37 5.28
N GLU A 31 -8.65 3.79 4.47
CA GLU A 31 -9.98 4.36 4.18
C GLU A 31 -10.81 4.60 5.44
N SER A 32 -10.77 3.68 6.41
CA SER A 32 -11.51 3.84 7.68
C SER A 32 -10.97 4.95 8.58
N THR A 33 -9.76 5.44 8.35
CA THR A 33 -9.20 6.54 9.17
C THR A 33 -9.81 7.90 8.85
N GLY A 34 -10.44 8.06 7.68
CA GLY A 34 -10.95 9.35 7.19
C GLY A 34 -9.84 10.40 6.94
N LYS A 35 -8.58 9.98 6.86
CA LYS A 35 -7.44 10.86 6.61
C LYS A 35 -7.19 11.04 5.12
N GLU A 36 -6.77 12.25 4.78
CA GLU A 36 -6.30 12.56 3.44
C GLU A 36 -4.92 11.95 3.19
N LYS A 37 -4.60 11.65 1.93
CA LYS A 37 -3.34 10.96 1.54
C LYS A 37 -2.08 11.64 2.05
N HIS A 38 -2.10 12.98 2.06
CA HIS A 38 -0.96 13.80 2.48
C HIS A 38 -0.74 13.78 4.00
N GLU A 39 -1.71 13.30 4.79
CA GLU A 39 -1.58 13.12 6.24
C GLU A 39 -1.00 11.76 6.64
N ILE A 40 -0.81 10.85 5.68
CA ILE A 40 -0.36 9.48 5.92
C ILE A 40 1.07 9.33 5.40
N VAL A 41 1.93 8.70 6.22
CA VAL A 41 3.24 8.20 5.81
C VAL A 41 3.34 6.72 6.10
N LEU A 42 3.71 5.94 5.09
CA LEU A 42 4.06 4.53 5.26
C LEU A 42 5.57 4.38 5.27
N VAL A 43 6.08 3.74 6.33
CA VAL A 43 7.50 3.51 6.55
C VAL A 43 7.80 2.03 6.39
N SER A 44 8.85 1.68 5.64
CA SER A 44 9.23 0.28 5.43
C SER A 44 10.74 0.06 5.45
N GLY A 45 11.15 -1.20 5.63
CA GLY A 45 12.55 -1.61 5.56
C GLY A 45 12.96 -2.10 4.17
N ILE A 46 13.73 -3.19 4.11
CA ILE A 46 14.17 -3.79 2.84
C ILE A 46 13.58 -5.19 2.66
N GLY A 47 13.10 -5.48 1.45
CA GLY A 47 12.63 -6.80 1.05
C GLY A 47 11.37 -6.75 0.18
N GLN A 48 10.84 -7.92 -0.21
CA GLN A 48 9.61 -7.98 -1.01
C GLN A 48 8.41 -7.41 -0.26
N ALA A 49 8.24 -7.75 1.03
CA ALA A 49 7.16 -7.20 1.86
C ALA A 49 7.24 -5.66 1.97
N ALA A 50 8.46 -5.12 2.06
CA ALA A 50 8.71 -3.70 2.16
C ALA A 50 8.33 -2.91 0.89
N LYS A 51 7.98 -3.56 -0.22
CA LYS A 51 7.46 -2.85 -1.39
C LYS A 51 6.02 -2.35 -1.22
N LEU A 52 5.31 -2.76 -0.16
CA LEU A 52 3.91 -2.40 0.06
C LEU A 52 3.63 -0.90 -0.06
N PRO A 53 4.40 0.01 0.56
CA PRO A 53 4.15 1.44 0.46
C PRO A 53 4.15 1.98 -0.98
N HIS A 54 4.96 1.40 -1.88
CA HIS A 54 5.00 1.81 -3.28
C HIS A 54 3.71 1.46 -4.06
N TYR A 55 2.85 0.62 -3.48
CA TYR A 55 1.57 0.20 -4.06
C TYR A 55 0.36 0.89 -3.41
N VAL A 56 0.61 1.91 -2.59
CA VAL A 56 -0.39 2.73 -1.89
C VAL A 56 -0.13 4.20 -2.20
N ASP A 57 -1.17 4.93 -2.62
CA ASP A 57 -1.04 6.33 -3.01
C ASP A 57 -1.02 7.28 -1.79
N VAL A 58 0.11 7.32 -1.09
CA VAL A 58 0.39 8.15 0.10
C VAL A 58 1.88 8.51 0.18
N ASN A 59 2.31 9.30 1.17
CA ASN A 59 3.74 9.54 1.39
C ASN A 59 4.46 8.25 1.80
N VAL A 60 5.70 8.07 1.34
CA VAL A 60 6.52 6.88 1.60
C VAL A 60 7.91 7.28 2.10
N PHE A 61 8.42 6.56 3.09
CA PHE A 61 9.81 6.63 3.55
C PHE A 61 10.42 5.22 3.69
N ASN A 62 11.64 5.06 3.20
CA ASN A 62 12.41 3.81 3.22
C ASN A 62 13.78 4.04 3.88
#